data_AF-A0A6N4UZ25-F1
#
_entry.id   AF-A0A6N4UZ25-F1
#
_cell.length_a   1.000
_cell.length_b   1.000
_cell.length_c   1.000
_cell.angle_alpha   90.00
_cell.angle_beta   90.00
_cell.angle_gamma   90.00
#
_symmetry.space_group_name_H-M   'P 1'
#
loop_
_entity.id
_entity.type
_entity.pdbx_description
1 polymer ?
#
loop_
_entity_poly.entity_id
_entity_poly.type
_entity_poly.pdbx_seq_one_letter_code
_entity_poly.pdbx_strand_id
1 'polypeptide(L)'
;MADVLVLQKLLNASAASAIVQNGSDQVGGYVSAASAVAVLRTPADVLAAHGVEGAPEFVDVVRFEQPRLTTFGAPTAEQRPWPTFPNGFLRGDSLAQVWMMSRTRYSYGAEYWRIRYDGEQKRLSRYEGAARGWVGAQRWRPPSPIVGTLARWRGGEFFADVVGGDVLLTSIADQAPSGFELVHPRVWSATAPLSECDVFERVFTAELDGVPVRLLRNAGGRAEVLLLTDDPAAAERVGAGLVESAVYEVDVNANRLVHMQGVENQFVPTRG
;
A
#
# COMPACT_ATOMS: atom_id res chain seq x y z
N MET A 1 -4.13 13.59 21.33
CA MET A 1 -4.16 12.75 20.11
C MET A 1 -2.71 12.49 19.75
N ALA A 2 -2.27 11.23 19.68
CA ALA A 2 -0.94 10.96 19.15
C ALA A 2 -0.89 11.48 17.71
N ASP A 3 0.16 12.23 17.36
CA ASP A 3 0.33 12.74 16.00
C ASP A 3 0.30 11.58 15.01
N VAL A 4 -0.64 11.64 14.05
CA VAL A 4 -0.72 10.63 13.01
C VAL A 4 0.44 10.89 12.04
N LEU A 5 1.34 9.92 11.92
CA LEU A 5 2.44 10.00 10.97
C LEU A 5 1.89 9.98 9.54
N VAL A 6 2.06 11.08 8.81
CA VAL A 6 1.77 11.16 7.38
C VAL A 6 3.02 10.77 6.60
N LEU A 7 2.90 9.78 5.74
CA LEU A 7 3.94 9.25 4.88
C LEU A 7 3.82 9.84 3.47
N GLN A 8 4.94 9.90 2.75
CA GLN A 8 5.01 10.17 1.33
C GLN A 8 5.75 9.03 0.62
N LYS A 9 5.16 8.55 -0.48
CA LYS A 9 5.76 7.58 -1.40
C LYS A 9 5.92 8.21 -2.77
N LEU A 10 7.13 8.12 -3.35
CA LEU A 10 7.36 8.39 -4.77
C LEU A 10 6.76 7.27 -5.62
N LEU A 11 5.95 7.61 -6.62
CA LEU A 11 5.40 6.66 -7.58
C LEU A 11 6.28 6.61 -8.83
N ASN A 12 6.46 5.40 -9.36
CA ASN A 12 6.87 5.23 -10.74
C ASN A 12 5.65 5.29 -11.68
N ALA A 13 5.90 5.34 -12.99
CA ALA A 13 4.84 5.44 -13.99
C ALA A 13 3.84 4.27 -13.94
N SER A 14 4.30 3.05 -13.63
CA SER A 14 3.45 1.87 -13.52
C SER A 14 2.48 1.99 -12.34
N ALA A 15 2.96 2.38 -11.16
CA ALA A 15 2.14 2.57 -9.97
C ALA A 15 1.12 3.71 -10.13
N ALA A 16 1.55 4.85 -10.69
CA ALA A 16 0.66 5.97 -11.00
C ALA A 16 -0.43 5.57 -12.00
N SER A 17 -0.06 4.84 -13.05
CA SER A 17 -1.00 4.29 -14.03
C SER A 17 -1.97 3.30 -13.38
N ALA A 18 -1.49 2.40 -12.51
CA ALA A 18 -2.32 1.41 -11.84
C ALA A 18 -3.38 2.04 -10.92
N ILE A 19 -3.07 3.15 -10.24
CA ILE A 19 -4.05 3.93 -9.48
C ILE A 19 -5.13 4.49 -10.41
N VAL A 20 -4.72 5.19 -11.48
CA VAL A 20 -5.66 5.90 -12.37
C VAL A 20 -6.50 4.94 -13.22
N GLN A 21 -5.89 3.92 -13.80
CA GLN A 21 -6.55 3.02 -14.75
C GLN A 21 -7.31 1.90 -14.03
N ASN A 22 -6.73 1.35 -12.97
CA ASN A 22 -7.22 0.13 -12.34
C ASN A 22 -7.74 0.36 -10.91
N GLY A 23 -7.64 1.57 -10.36
CA GLY A 23 -8.05 1.83 -8.98
C GLY A 23 -7.21 1.05 -7.96
N SER A 24 -5.92 0.82 -8.24
CA SER A 24 -5.04 0.06 -7.34
C SER A 24 -5.02 0.67 -5.93
N ASP A 25 -5.38 -0.13 -4.93
CA ASP A 25 -5.57 0.31 -3.55
C ASP A 25 -4.40 -0.07 -2.64
N GLN A 26 -3.36 -0.72 -3.16
CA GLN A 26 -2.26 -1.23 -2.35
C GLN A 26 -1.02 -0.33 -2.38
N VAL A 27 -0.32 -0.27 -1.24
CA VAL A 27 0.89 0.51 -1.02
C VAL A 27 1.90 -0.29 -0.20
N GLY A 28 3.19 -0.07 -0.44
CA GLY A 28 4.30 -0.67 0.28
C GLY A 28 5.62 -0.04 -0.17
N GLY A 29 6.74 -0.68 0.11
CA GLY A 29 8.04 -0.24 -0.40
C GLY A 29 8.61 0.94 0.37
N TYR A 30 9.51 1.70 -0.27
CA TYR A 30 10.15 2.85 0.36
C TYR A 30 9.19 4.02 0.60
N VAL A 31 9.19 4.52 1.83
CA VAL A 31 8.41 5.68 2.28
C VAL A 31 9.22 6.56 3.22
N SER A 32 8.89 7.85 3.26
CA SER A 32 9.44 8.83 4.20
C SER A 32 8.31 9.63 4.86
N ALA A 33 8.60 10.29 5.98
CA ALA A 33 7.64 11.21 6.58
C ALA A 33 7.39 12.39 5.64
N ALA A 34 6.13 12.69 5.32
CA ALA A 34 5.78 13.74 4.38
C ALA A 34 6.29 15.12 4.83
N SER A 35 6.34 15.37 6.13
CA SER A 35 6.89 16.59 6.73
C SER A 35 8.40 16.74 6.48
N ALA A 36 9.16 15.65 6.54
CA ALA A 36 10.61 15.66 6.35
C ALA A 36 11.03 15.90 4.88
N VAL A 37 10.16 15.56 3.93
CA VAL A 37 10.40 15.74 2.49
C VAL A 37 9.66 16.94 1.90
N ALA A 38 9.02 17.78 2.72
CA ALA A 38 8.27 18.95 2.28
C ALA A 38 9.14 20.02 1.58
N VAL A 39 10.46 19.97 1.81
CA VAL A 39 11.45 20.83 1.15
C VAL A 39 11.75 20.41 -0.31
N LEU A 40 11.43 19.17 -0.69
CA LEU A 40 11.62 18.66 -2.05
C LEU A 40 10.46 19.15 -2.92
N ARG A 41 10.64 20.31 -3.54
CA ARG A 41 9.54 21.02 -4.22
C ARG A 41 9.48 20.78 -5.71
N THR A 42 10.58 20.36 -6.34
CA THR A 42 10.62 20.10 -7.79
C THR A 42 10.82 18.61 -8.09
N PRO A 43 10.47 18.14 -9.31
CA PRO A 43 10.82 16.82 -9.81
C PRO A 43 12.31 16.49 -9.65
N ALA A 44 13.19 17.45 -9.95
CA ALA A 44 14.63 17.27 -9.83
C ALA A 44 15.04 17.00 -8.37
N ASP A 45 14.53 17.79 -7.42
CA ASP A 45 14.83 17.61 -5.99
C ASP A 45 14.36 16.24 -5.50
N VAL A 46 13.13 15.85 -5.86
CA VAL A 46 12.53 14.58 -5.45
C VAL A 46 13.33 13.40 -6.02
N LEU A 47 13.63 13.40 -7.33
CA LEU A 47 14.35 12.30 -7.95
C LEU A 47 15.80 12.19 -7.46
N ALA A 48 16.50 13.32 -7.31
CA ALA A 48 17.86 13.35 -6.79
C ALA A 48 17.94 12.77 -5.37
N ALA A 49 16.98 13.12 -4.50
CA ALA A 49 16.88 12.58 -3.14
C ALA A 49 16.64 11.06 -3.13
N HIS A 50 15.93 10.53 -4.13
CA HIS A 50 15.69 9.09 -4.30
C HIS A 50 16.78 8.38 -5.11
N GLY A 51 17.81 9.10 -5.57
CA GLY A 51 18.89 8.55 -6.38
C GLY A 51 18.45 8.12 -7.79
N VAL A 52 17.34 8.65 -8.28
CA VAL A 52 16.81 8.39 -9.61
C VAL A 52 17.31 9.48 -10.55
N GLU A 53 17.89 9.11 -11.68
CA GLU A 53 18.31 10.06 -12.71
C GLU A 53 17.13 10.46 -13.60
N GLY A 54 17.04 11.74 -13.93
CA GLY A 54 16.03 12.28 -14.83
C GLY A 54 15.62 13.70 -14.50
N ALA A 55 15.00 14.37 -15.47
CA ALA A 55 14.42 15.70 -15.31
C ALA A 55 13.04 15.76 -16.00
N PRO A 56 12.06 14.95 -15.55
CA PRO A 56 10.72 14.99 -16.13
C PRO A 56 10.01 16.31 -15.78
N GLU A 57 8.99 16.66 -16.57
CA GLU A 57 8.14 17.84 -16.28
C GLU A 57 7.40 17.72 -14.94
N PHE A 58 7.19 16.48 -14.46
CA PHE A 58 6.54 16.21 -13.19
C PHE A 58 7.00 14.89 -12.57
N VAL A 59 6.76 14.75 -11.27
CA VAL A 59 6.76 13.48 -10.54
C VAL A 59 5.44 13.30 -9.80
N ASP A 60 5.08 12.04 -9.57
CA ASP A 60 3.85 11.65 -8.91
C ASP A 60 4.17 11.05 -7.53
N VAL A 61 3.46 11.48 -6.51
CA VAL A 61 3.63 11.00 -5.12
C VAL A 61 2.28 10.71 -4.49
N VAL A 62 2.24 9.79 -3.52
CA VAL A 62 1.06 9.61 -2.66
C VAL A 62 1.42 10.01 -1.23
N ARG A 63 0.55 10.80 -0.62
CA ARG A 63 0.61 11.16 0.80
C ARG A 63 -0.52 10.48 1.55
N PHE A 64 -0.23 9.83 2.65
CA PHE A 64 -1.22 9.03 3.37
C PHE A 64 -0.86 8.92 4.84
N GLU A 65 -1.88 8.84 5.70
CA GLU A 65 -1.67 8.48 7.09
C GLU A 65 -1.13 7.05 7.16
N GLN A 66 -0.21 6.79 8.10
CA GLN A 66 0.29 5.45 8.33
C GLN A 66 -0.88 4.45 8.46
N PRO A 67 -1.02 3.47 7.55
CA PRO A 67 -2.06 2.46 7.66
C PRO A 67 -1.94 1.69 8.97
N ARG A 68 -3.07 1.35 9.59
CA ARG A 68 -3.05 0.51 10.80
C ARG A 68 -2.39 -0.84 10.44
N LEU A 69 -1.68 -1.43 11.40
CA LEU A 69 -1.03 -2.75 11.27
C LEU A 69 0.11 -2.86 10.26
N THR A 70 0.46 -1.79 9.56
CA THR A 70 1.68 -1.78 8.75
C THR A 70 2.92 -1.92 9.63
N THR A 71 3.92 -2.62 9.11
CA THR A 71 5.25 -2.75 9.71
C THR A 71 6.26 -1.93 8.90
N PHE A 72 7.30 -1.47 9.58
CA PHE A 72 8.43 -0.77 8.97
C PHE A 72 9.72 -1.52 9.26
N GLY A 73 10.52 -1.72 8.23
CA GLY A 73 11.90 -2.19 8.31
C GLY A 73 12.88 -1.12 7.88
N ALA A 74 14.14 -1.28 8.26
CA ALA A 74 15.23 -0.54 7.65
C ALA A 74 15.38 -0.96 6.16
N PRO A 75 15.71 -0.04 5.25
CA PRO A 75 16.16 -0.39 3.91
C PRO A 75 17.36 -1.33 3.96
N THR A 76 17.53 -2.16 2.91
CA THR A 76 18.74 -2.99 2.80
C THR A 76 19.99 -2.10 2.67
N ALA A 77 21.08 -2.56 3.28
CA ALA A 77 22.41 -1.97 3.10
C ALA A 77 23.20 -2.61 1.94
N GLU A 78 22.70 -3.70 1.37
CA GLU A 78 23.37 -4.38 0.26
C GLU A 78 23.36 -3.53 -1.01
N GLN A 79 24.41 -3.67 -1.82
CA GLN A 79 24.44 -3.07 -3.15
C GLN A 79 23.43 -3.76 -4.05
N ARG A 80 22.64 -2.97 -4.77
CA ARG A 80 21.63 -3.44 -5.73
C ARG A 80 21.75 -2.68 -7.05
N PRO A 81 21.23 -3.24 -8.16
CA PRO A 81 21.17 -2.57 -9.46
C PRO A 81 20.28 -1.30 -9.51
N TRP A 82 19.46 -1.07 -8.48
CA TRP A 82 18.60 0.11 -8.34
C TRP A 82 19.02 0.96 -7.14
N PRO A 83 18.54 2.21 -7.03
CA PRO A 83 18.84 3.06 -5.88
C PRO A 83 18.41 2.42 -4.55
N THR A 84 19.38 2.30 -3.63
CA THR A 84 19.17 1.88 -2.24
C THR A 84 19.45 3.03 -1.26
N PHE A 85 19.10 2.80 0.01
CA PHE A 85 19.25 3.74 1.11
C PHE A 85 20.03 3.09 2.26
N PRO A 86 21.33 2.76 2.08
CA PRO A 86 22.10 1.96 3.03
C PRO A 86 22.24 2.60 4.41
N ASN A 87 22.13 3.93 4.49
CA ASN A 87 22.16 4.67 5.74
C ASN A 87 20.77 4.90 6.35
N GLY A 88 19.70 4.44 5.69
CA GLY A 88 18.32 4.66 6.12
C GLY A 88 17.78 6.07 5.86
N PHE A 89 18.44 6.87 5.02
CA PHE A 89 18.05 8.25 4.70
C PHE A 89 18.04 8.50 3.19
N LEU A 90 17.23 9.46 2.75
CA LEU A 90 17.30 10.02 1.40
C LEU A 90 18.67 10.66 1.15
N ARG A 91 19.04 10.73 -0.13
CA ARG A 91 20.31 11.34 -0.59
C ARG A 91 20.23 12.87 -0.56
N GLY A 92 21.39 13.51 -0.61
CA GLY A 92 21.51 14.97 -0.59
C GLY A 92 21.12 15.57 0.77
N ASP A 93 20.62 16.81 0.75
CA ASP A 93 20.41 17.60 1.97
C ASP A 93 19.11 17.28 2.71
N SER A 94 18.21 16.49 2.13
CA SER A 94 16.91 16.20 2.76
C SER A 94 17.06 15.39 4.05
N LEU A 95 18.10 14.53 4.15
CA LEU A 95 18.37 13.59 5.26
C LEU A 95 17.10 12.97 5.89
N ALA A 96 16.04 12.80 5.09
CA ALA A 96 14.77 12.31 5.58
C ALA A 96 14.86 10.81 5.73
N GLN A 97 14.40 10.30 6.87
CA GLN A 97 14.42 8.87 7.13
C GLN A 97 13.58 8.12 6.08
N VAL A 98 14.11 7.00 5.61
CA VAL A 98 13.45 6.08 4.68
C VAL A 98 13.18 4.78 5.42
N TRP A 99 11.95 4.30 5.31
CA TRP A 99 11.55 2.98 5.78
C TRP A 99 11.12 2.10 4.62
N MET A 100 11.39 0.80 4.73
CA MET A 100 10.72 -0.22 3.94
C MET A 100 9.40 -0.57 4.62
N MET A 101 8.28 -0.14 4.04
CA MET A 101 6.94 -0.40 4.56
C MET A 101 6.38 -1.71 3.98
N SER A 102 5.79 -2.55 4.84
CA SER A 102 5.08 -3.74 4.38
C SER A 102 3.91 -3.40 3.46
N ARG A 103 3.61 -4.30 2.51
CA ARG A 103 2.44 -4.16 1.63
C ARG A 103 1.14 -4.12 2.44
N THR A 104 0.28 -3.14 2.19
CA THR A 104 -1.06 -3.03 2.78
C THR A 104 -1.94 -2.17 1.88
N ARG A 105 -3.17 -1.85 2.29
CA ARG A 105 -4.05 -0.91 1.57
C ARG A 105 -3.74 0.54 1.98
N TYR A 106 -3.91 1.48 1.06
CA TYR A 106 -3.89 2.91 1.39
C TYR A 106 -4.89 3.23 2.51
N SER A 107 -4.52 4.13 3.41
CA SER A 107 -5.45 4.65 4.41
C SER A 107 -6.55 5.46 3.73
N TYR A 108 -7.73 5.48 4.34
CA TYR A 108 -8.77 6.43 3.94
C TYR A 108 -8.20 7.86 3.94
N GLY A 109 -8.56 8.62 2.91
CA GLY A 109 -8.09 9.99 2.75
C GLY A 109 -6.69 10.14 2.15
N ALA A 110 -6.00 9.05 1.80
CA ALA A 110 -4.76 9.11 1.03
C ALA A 110 -4.92 9.98 -0.22
N GLU A 111 -3.90 10.75 -0.57
CA GLU A 111 -3.96 11.75 -1.62
C GLU A 111 -2.87 11.50 -2.66
N TYR A 112 -3.27 11.42 -3.92
CA TYR A 112 -2.36 11.35 -5.05
C TYR A 112 -2.07 12.76 -5.55
N TRP A 113 -0.80 13.14 -5.51
CA TRP A 113 -0.28 14.45 -5.89
C TRP A 113 0.66 14.36 -7.09
N ARG A 114 0.63 15.40 -7.92
CA ARG A 114 1.62 15.65 -8.96
C ARG A 114 2.41 16.91 -8.61
N ILE A 115 3.73 16.80 -8.63
CA ILE A 115 4.68 17.89 -8.41
C ILE A 115 5.27 18.27 -9.78
N ARG A 116 5.12 19.53 -10.19
CA ARG A 116 5.59 20.05 -11.47
C ARG A 116 6.94 20.75 -11.36
N TYR A 117 7.61 20.96 -12.49
CA TYR A 117 8.93 21.59 -12.58
C TYR A 117 9.03 22.98 -11.93
N ASP A 118 7.93 23.74 -11.88
CA ASP A 118 7.83 25.07 -11.27
C ASP A 118 7.56 25.02 -9.75
N GLY A 119 7.42 23.82 -9.20
CA GLY A 119 7.10 23.58 -7.80
C GLY A 119 5.60 23.54 -7.49
N GLU A 120 4.72 23.71 -8.48
CA GLU A 120 3.28 23.53 -8.29
C GLU A 120 3.01 22.08 -7.86
N GLN A 121 2.21 21.93 -6.79
CA GLN A 121 1.73 20.63 -6.34
C GLN A 121 0.21 20.57 -6.47
N LYS A 122 -0.27 19.66 -7.33
CA LYS A 122 -1.69 19.48 -7.59
C LYS A 122 -2.16 18.11 -7.13
N ARG A 123 -3.18 18.08 -6.27
CA ARG A 123 -3.87 16.84 -5.92
C ARG A 123 -4.70 16.37 -7.11
N LEU A 124 -4.41 15.19 -7.61
CA LEU A 124 -5.09 14.56 -8.74
C LEU A 124 -6.23 13.64 -8.30
N SER A 125 -6.08 12.97 -7.15
CA SER A 125 -7.07 12.04 -6.63
C SER A 125 -6.98 11.91 -5.12
N ARG A 126 -8.01 11.31 -4.52
CA ARG A 126 -8.10 10.95 -3.10
C ARG A 126 -8.71 9.54 -2.98
N TYR A 127 -8.21 8.75 -2.05
CA TYR A 127 -8.74 7.43 -1.72
C TYR A 127 -9.89 7.56 -0.72
N GLU A 128 -11.08 7.07 -1.08
CA GLU A 128 -12.31 7.15 -0.26
C GLU A 128 -12.67 5.80 0.39
N GLY A 129 -11.65 4.99 0.67
CA GLY A 129 -11.79 3.72 1.37
C GLY A 129 -12.18 2.57 0.45
N ALA A 130 -12.25 1.37 1.04
CA ALA A 130 -12.45 0.10 0.35
C ALA A 130 -13.73 0.07 -0.49
N ALA A 131 -14.81 0.70 -0.01
CA ALA A 131 -16.10 0.75 -0.71
C ALA A 131 -16.07 1.59 -1.99
N ARG A 132 -15.27 2.66 -2.05
CA ARG A 132 -15.32 3.68 -3.13
C ARG A 132 -14.06 3.73 -3.99
N GLY A 133 -12.91 3.40 -3.42
CA GLY A 133 -11.62 3.45 -4.12
C GLY A 133 -11.11 4.87 -4.35
N TRP A 134 -10.33 5.05 -5.42
CA TRP A 134 -9.76 6.35 -5.80
C TRP A 134 -10.75 7.18 -6.61
N VAL A 135 -10.96 8.43 -6.20
CA VAL A 135 -11.80 9.39 -6.92
C VAL A 135 -11.22 9.67 -8.31
N GLY A 136 -12.01 9.47 -9.35
CA GLY A 136 -11.59 9.70 -10.74
C GLY A 136 -10.75 8.59 -11.35
N ALA A 137 -10.54 7.47 -10.66
CA ALA A 137 -10.00 6.27 -11.30
C ALA A 137 -11.02 5.73 -12.33
N GLN A 138 -10.53 5.17 -13.43
CA GLN A 138 -11.37 4.64 -14.50
C GLN A 138 -12.17 3.40 -14.07
N ARG A 139 -11.69 2.71 -13.02
CA ARG A 139 -12.31 1.51 -12.48
C ARG A 139 -12.17 1.51 -10.97
N TRP A 140 -13.20 1.01 -10.30
CA TRP A 140 -13.10 0.57 -8.91
C TRP A 140 -12.56 -0.87 -8.89
N ARG A 141 -11.56 -1.11 -8.03
CA ARG A 141 -11.01 -2.44 -7.78
C ARG A 141 -11.59 -2.97 -6.48
N PRO A 142 -12.28 -4.13 -6.49
CA PRO A 142 -12.67 -4.81 -5.27
C PRO A 142 -11.44 -5.06 -4.37
N PRO A 143 -11.50 -4.70 -3.08
CA PRO A 143 -10.43 -4.99 -2.13
C PRO A 143 -10.14 -6.49 -2.02
N SER A 144 -8.87 -6.80 -1.77
CA SER A 144 -8.40 -8.17 -1.50
C SER A 144 -8.59 -8.51 -0.01
N PRO A 145 -9.12 -9.69 0.36
CA PRO A 145 -9.27 -10.09 1.77
C PRO A 145 -7.96 -10.51 2.44
N ILE A 146 -6.84 -10.40 1.71
CA ILE A 146 -5.50 -10.81 2.13
C ILE A 146 -4.47 -9.67 2.06
N VAL A 147 -4.94 -8.45 1.75
CA VAL A 147 -4.14 -7.22 1.80
C VAL A 147 -4.99 -6.08 2.37
N GLY A 148 -4.50 -5.47 3.44
CA GLY A 148 -5.18 -4.38 4.14
C GLY A 148 -6.12 -4.85 5.24
N THR A 149 -6.73 -3.87 5.89
CA THR A 149 -7.46 -4.08 7.13
C THR A 149 -8.85 -4.70 6.90
N LEU A 150 -9.20 -5.59 7.82
CA LEU A 150 -10.50 -6.20 8.01
C LEU A 150 -11.01 -5.86 9.42
N ALA A 151 -12.32 -5.98 9.61
CA ALA A 151 -12.92 -5.85 10.94
C ALA A 151 -14.04 -6.87 11.13
N ARG A 152 -14.14 -7.41 12.35
CA ARG A 152 -15.34 -8.13 12.79
C ARG A 152 -16.26 -7.18 13.52
N TRP A 153 -17.53 -7.14 13.11
CA TRP A 153 -18.57 -6.34 13.74
C TRP A 153 -19.91 -7.08 13.65
N ARG A 154 -20.64 -7.16 14.78
CA ARG A 154 -21.96 -7.84 14.86
C ARG A 154 -21.98 -9.24 14.24
N GLY A 155 -20.90 -10.01 14.40
CA GLY A 155 -20.77 -11.38 13.90
C GLY A 155 -20.42 -11.52 12.41
N GLY A 156 -20.27 -10.42 11.67
CA GLY A 156 -19.77 -10.41 10.29
C GLY A 156 -18.30 -10.01 10.19
N GLU A 157 -17.63 -10.39 9.10
CA GLU A 157 -16.30 -9.93 8.71
C GLU A 157 -16.42 -9.00 7.50
N PHE A 158 -15.79 -7.83 7.57
CA PHE A 158 -15.89 -6.78 6.56
C PHE A 158 -14.51 -6.24 6.20
N PHE A 159 -14.36 -5.69 5.00
CA PHE A 159 -13.22 -4.83 4.71
C PHE A 159 -13.36 -3.55 5.52
N ALA A 160 -12.25 -3.04 6.03
CA ALA A 160 -12.27 -1.95 6.99
C ALA A 160 -11.26 -0.85 6.64
N ASP A 161 -11.66 0.40 6.86
CA ASP A 161 -10.77 1.55 6.94
C ASP A 161 -10.96 2.22 8.31
N VAL A 162 -9.90 2.30 9.11
CA VAL A 162 -9.94 2.96 10.43
C VAL A 162 -9.71 4.45 10.27
N VAL A 163 -10.66 5.26 10.72
CA VAL A 163 -10.63 6.73 10.60
C VAL A 163 -10.91 7.34 11.96
N GLY A 164 -9.88 7.85 12.63
CA GLY A 164 -10.02 8.37 14.00
C GLY A 164 -10.58 7.30 14.96
N GLY A 165 -11.75 7.59 15.55
CA GLY A 165 -12.47 6.69 16.46
C GLY A 165 -13.48 5.77 15.79
N ASP A 166 -13.57 5.79 14.46
CA ASP A 166 -14.56 5.06 13.67
C ASP A 166 -13.89 4.04 12.72
N VAL A 167 -14.69 3.08 12.26
CA VAL A 167 -14.33 2.09 11.24
C VAL A 167 -15.36 2.16 10.12
N LEU A 168 -14.90 2.46 8.92
CA LEU A 168 -15.70 2.35 7.70
C LEU A 168 -15.68 0.89 7.26
N LEU A 169 -16.82 0.23 7.41
CA LEU A 169 -17.03 -1.16 7.03
C LEU A 169 -17.50 -1.23 5.58
N THR A 170 -17.01 -2.22 4.84
CA THR A 170 -17.37 -2.49 3.45
C THR A 170 -17.69 -3.97 3.27
N SER A 171 -18.84 -4.25 2.67
CA SER A 171 -19.28 -5.60 2.30
C SER A 171 -19.49 -5.69 0.80
N ILE A 172 -19.08 -6.82 0.20
CA ILE A 172 -19.33 -7.13 -1.21
C ILE A 172 -20.24 -8.36 -1.26
N ALA A 173 -21.53 -8.14 -1.46
CA ALA A 173 -22.55 -9.18 -1.36
C ALA A 173 -23.81 -8.81 -2.18
N ASP A 174 -24.61 -9.82 -2.53
CA ASP A 174 -25.87 -9.62 -3.28
C ASP A 174 -26.94 -8.88 -2.46
N GLN A 175 -26.90 -9.01 -1.13
CA GLN A 175 -27.83 -8.37 -0.21
C GLN A 175 -27.09 -7.52 0.82
N ALA A 176 -27.72 -6.42 1.23
CA ALA A 176 -27.19 -5.53 2.25
C ALA A 176 -27.16 -6.23 3.61
N PRO A 177 -26.02 -6.19 4.33
CA PRO A 177 -26.05 -6.42 5.77
C PRO A 177 -26.91 -5.34 6.47
N SER A 178 -27.44 -5.66 7.64
CA SER A 178 -28.29 -4.73 8.40
C SER A 178 -27.56 -3.42 8.72
N GLY A 179 -28.18 -2.29 8.39
CA GLY A 179 -27.63 -0.95 8.64
C GLY A 179 -26.57 -0.50 7.64
N PHE A 180 -26.33 -1.24 6.56
CA PHE A 180 -25.44 -0.81 5.48
C PHE A 180 -26.21 -0.11 4.36
N GLU A 181 -25.55 0.85 3.73
CA GLU A 181 -26.06 1.60 2.58
C GLU A 181 -25.34 1.19 1.29
N LEU A 182 -26.06 1.22 0.17
CA LEU A 182 -25.50 0.87 -1.14
C LEU A 182 -24.53 1.96 -1.62
N VAL A 183 -23.33 1.57 -2.03
CA VAL A 183 -22.31 2.46 -2.61
C VAL A 183 -22.13 2.21 -4.11
N HIS A 184 -21.98 0.95 -4.48
CA HIS A 184 -21.93 0.46 -5.86
C HIS A 184 -22.81 -0.79 -5.98
N PRO A 185 -23.13 -1.29 -7.19
CA PRO A 185 -23.80 -2.56 -7.34
C PRO A 185 -23.10 -3.66 -6.52
N ARG A 186 -23.83 -4.26 -5.56
CA ARG A 186 -23.34 -5.31 -4.65
C ARG A 186 -22.27 -4.86 -3.64
N VAL A 187 -22.03 -3.56 -3.50
CA VAL A 187 -21.07 -3.00 -2.54
C VAL A 187 -21.81 -2.14 -1.54
N TRP A 188 -21.68 -2.48 -0.28
CA TRP A 188 -22.41 -1.88 0.82
C TRP A 188 -21.42 -1.31 1.83
N SER A 189 -21.76 -0.19 2.48
CA SER A 189 -20.92 0.41 3.50
C SER A 189 -21.72 0.81 4.74
N ALA A 190 -21.08 0.73 5.89
CA ALA A 190 -21.59 1.24 7.17
C ALA A 190 -20.41 1.84 7.96
N THR A 191 -20.73 2.65 8.97
CA THR A 191 -19.74 3.15 9.93
C THR A 191 -20.06 2.56 11.29
N ALA A 192 -19.03 2.06 11.98
CA ALA A 192 -19.14 1.56 13.34
C ALA A 192 -18.05 2.20 14.22
N PRO A 193 -18.30 2.41 15.53
CA PRO A 193 -17.27 2.84 16.44
C PRO A 193 -16.11 1.83 16.50
N LEU A 194 -14.87 2.30 16.53
CA LEU A 194 -13.68 1.45 16.64
C LEU A 194 -13.70 0.56 17.89
N SER A 195 -14.30 1.04 18.98
CA SER A 195 -14.47 0.28 20.22
C SER A 195 -15.41 -0.93 20.11
N GLU A 196 -16.21 -1.02 19.05
CA GLU A 196 -17.12 -2.15 18.79
C GLU A 196 -16.57 -3.13 17.75
N CYS A 197 -15.38 -2.87 17.20
CA CYS A 197 -14.80 -3.62 16.10
C CYS A 197 -13.52 -4.35 16.53
N ASP A 198 -13.43 -5.64 16.20
CA ASP A 198 -12.15 -6.35 16.23
C ASP A 198 -11.45 -6.12 14.90
N VAL A 199 -10.49 -5.19 14.87
CA VAL A 199 -9.76 -4.79 13.65
C VAL A 199 -8.48 -5.61 13.51
N PHE A 200 -8.22 -6.15 12.31
CA PHE A 200 -7.05 -6.99 12.05
C PHE A 200 -6.62 -6.95 10.58
N GLU A 201 -5.44 -7.46 10.27
CA GLU A 201 -4.97 -7.71 8.90
C GLU A 201 -4.58 -9.18 8.77
N ARG A 202 -4.97 -9.80 7.66
CA ARG A 202 -4.62 -11.18 7.34
C ARG A 202 -3.46 -11.21 6.36
N VAL A 203 -2.35 -11.83 6.76
CA VAL A 203 -1.15 -11.98 5.94
C VAL A 203 -0.95 -13.46 5.62
N PHE A 204 -0.92 -13.77 4.33
CA PHE A 204 -0.59 -15.11 3.85
C PHE A 204 0.79 -15.12 3.23
N THR A 205 1.64 -16.03 3.72
CA THR A 205 2.97 -16.28 3.18
C THR A 205 3.07 -17.70 2.65
N ALA A 206 3.95 -17.91 1.69
CA ALA A 206 4.22 -19.19 1.09
C ALA A 206 5.66 -19.22 0.56
N GLU A 207 6.00 -20.32 -0.10
CA GLU A 207 7.25 -20.48 -0.82
C GLU A 207 6.96 -20.76 -2.30
N LEU A 208 7.73 -20.13 -3.18
CA LEU A 208 7.73 -20.34 -4.62
C LEU A 208 9.14 -20.77 -5.04
N ASP A 209 9.33 -22.04 -5.37
CA ASP A 209 10.62 -22.63 -5.76
C ASP A 209 11.80 -22.22 -4.84
N GLY A 210 11.61 -22.33 -3.52
CA GLY A 210 12.63 -21.94 -2.53
C GLY A 210 12.61 -20.47 -2.11
N VAL A 211 11.80 -19.61 -2.76
CA VAL A 211 11.75 -18.17 -2.47
C VAL A 211 10.56 -17.83 -1.59
N PRO A 212 10.75 -17.17 -0.44
CA PRO A 212 9.63 -16.75 0.41
C PRO A 212 8.83 -15.65 -0.27
N VAL A 213 7.50 -15.80 -0.27
CA VAL A 213 6.58 -14.87 -0.91
C VAL A 213 5.39 -14.55 0.01
N ARG A 214 4.80 -13.37 -0.19
CA ARG A 214 3.49 -12.97 0.35
C ARG A 214 2.46 -13.01 -0.77
N LEU A 215 1.31 -13.61 -0.49
CA LEU A 215 0.17 -13.62 -1.40
C LEU A 215 -0.54 -12.26 -1.36
N LEU A 216 -0.74 -11.65 -2.54
CA LEU A 216 -1.46 -10.37 -2.70
C LEU A 216 -2.88 -10.58 -3.21
N ARG A 217 -3.05 -11.58 -4.07
CA ARG A 217 -4.34 -11.99 -4.62
C ARG A 217 -4.33 -13.48 -4.95
N ASN A 218 -5.48 -14.13 -4.82
CA ASN A 218 -5.71 -15.47 -5.33
C ASN A 218 -7.08 -15.53 -5.99
N ALA A 219 -7.12 -15.73 -7.29
CA ALA A 219 -8.35 -15.80 -8.06
C ALA A 219 -8.16 -16.65 -9.32
N GLY A 220 -9.15 -17.47 -9.65
CA GLY A 220 -9.16 -18.25 -10.91
C GLY A 220 -7.97 -19.21 -11.06
N GLY A 221 -7.48 -19.77 -9.95
CA GLY A 221 -6.31 -20.67 -9.94
C GLY A 221 -4.95 -19.97 -10.13
N ARG A 222 -4.93 -18.63 -10.20
CA ARG A 222 -3.72 -17.81 -10.25
C ARG A 222 -3.51 -17.05 -8.94
N ALA A 223 -2.25 -16.87 -8.59
CA ALA A 223 -1.79 -16.12 -7.45
C ALA A 223 -0.88 -14.98 -7.89
N GLU A 224 -1.19 -13.76 -7.44
CA GLU A 224 -0.31 -12.59 -7.51
C GLU A 224 0.49 -12.59 -6.21
N VAL A 225 1.82 -12.65 -6.30
CA VAL A 225 2.70 -12.74 -5.13
C VAL A 225 3.79 -11.68 -5.13
N LEU A 226 4.11 -11.20 -3.93
CA LEU A 226 5.24 -10.32 -3.62
C LEU A 226 6.38 -11.17 -3.05
N LEU A 227 7.60 -11.03 -3.55
CA LEU A 227 8.77 -11.65 -2.92
C LEU A 227 9.08 -10.96 -1.58
N LEU A 228 9.41 -11.76 -0.56
CA LEU A 228 9.85 -11.28 0.76
C LEU A 228 11.38 -11.08 0.83
N THR A 229 12.00 -10.94 -0.34
CA THR A 229 13.41 -10.66 -0.54
C THR A 229 13.56 -9.66 -1.69
N ASP A 230 14.62 -8.87 -1.64
CA ASP A 230 15.00 -7.94 -2.71
C ASP A 230 16.22 -8.44 -3.51
N ASP A 231 16.59 -9.71 -3.35
CA ASP A 231 17.70 -10.34 -4.10
C ASP A 231 17.31 -10.56 -5.58
N PRO A 232 18.02 -9.93 -6.54
CA PRO A 232 17.79 -10.14 -7.97
C PRO A 232 17.91 -11.60 -8.41
N ALA A 233 18.80 -12.39 -7.81
CA ALA A 233 19.01 -13.78 -8.19
C ALA A 233 17.83 -14.67 -7.76
N ALA A 234 17.22 -14.36 -6.61
CA ALA A 234 15.97 -14.99 -6.18
C ALA A 234 14.82 -14.61 -7.11
N ALA A 235 14.71 -13.34 -7.50
CA ALA A 235 13.70 -12.87 -8.44
C ALA A 235 13.81 -13.54 -9.82
N GLU A 236 15.02 -13.62 -10.39
CA GLU A 236 15.27 -14.27 -11.68
C GLU A 236 14.86 -15.75 -11.67
N ARG A 237 15.18 -16.49 -10.59
CA ARG A 237 14.85 -17.91 -10.43
C ARG A 237 13.36 -18.21 -10.58
N VAL A 238 12.52 -17.31 -10.07
CA VAL A 238 11.05 -17.47 -10.09
C VAL A 238 10.37 -16.67 -11.19
N GLY A 239 11.14 -15.94 -11.99
CA GLY A 239 10.65 -15.08 -13.07
C GLY A 239 9.90 -13.83 -12.58
N ALA A 240 10.25 -13.31 -11.39
CA ALA A 240 9.62 -12.11 -10.86
C ALA A 240 10.16 -10.82 -11.47
N GLY A 241 9.25 -9.89 -11.74
CA GLY A 241 9.58 -8.58 -12.30
C GLY A 241 9.80 -7.54 -11.21
N LEU A 242 10.79 -6.66 -11.40
CA LEU A 242 10.98 -5.50 -10.54
C LEU A 242 9.86 -4.49 -10.83
N VAL A 243 8.90 -4.34 -9.91
CA VAL A 243 7.77 -3.42 -10.08
C VAL A 243 8.06 -2.03 -9.53
N GLU A 244 8.96 -1.95 -8.54
CA GLU A 244 9.57 -0.72 -8.01
C GLU A 244 10.88 -1.08 -7.30
N SER A 245 11.71 -0.10 -6.92
CA SER A 245 12.98 -0.34 -6.22
C SER A 245 12.77 -1.26 -5.01
N ALA A 246 13.52 -2.38 -4.99
CA ALA A 246 13.48 -3.44 -3.98
C ALA A 246 12.15 -4.23 -3.85
N VAL A 247 11.23 -4.12 -4.81
CA VAL A 247 9.95 -4.83 -4.80
C VAL A 247 9.79 -5.66 -6.06
N TYR A 248 9.65 -6.95 -5.86
CA TYR A 248 9.46 -7.94 -6.92
C TYR A 248 8.10 -8.60 -6.80
N GLU A 249 7.38 -8.67 -7.91
CA GLU A 249 6.08 -9.32 -7.98
C GLU A 249 6.02 -10.28 -9.18
N VAL A 250 5.20 -11.32 -9.06
CA VAL A 250 4.97 -12.30 -10.12
C VAL A 250 3.58 -12.91 -10.03
N ASP A 251 2.98 -13.17 -11.19
CA ASP A 251 1.76 -13.96 -11.31
C ASP A 251 2.08 -15.42 -11.62
N VAL A 252 1.66 -16.32 -10.75
CA VAL A 252 1.90 -17.77 -10.88
C VAL A 252 0.61 -18.58 -10.80
N ASN A 253 0.67 -19.86 -11.19
CA ASN A 253 -0.38 -20.80 -10.84
C ASN A 253 -0.33 -21.05 -9.33
N ALA A 254 -1.48 -20.98 -8.66
CA ALA A 254 -1.55 -21.08 -7.20
C ALA A 254 -1.05 -22.44 -6.67
N ASN A 255 -1.09 -23.51 -7.49
CA ASN A 255 -0.57 -24.84 -7.15
C ASN A 255 0.95 -24.94 -7.06
N ARG A 256 1.70 -23.91 -7.50
CA ARG A 256 3.15 -23.83 -7.31
C ARG A 256 3.54 -23.36 -5.92
N LEU A 257 2.61 -22.76 -5.19
CA LEU A 257 2.86 -22.25 -3.84
C LEU A 257 2.82 -23.41 -2.84
N VAL A 258 3.91 -23.58 -2.11
CA VAL A 258 4.03 -24.58 -1.05
C VAL A 258 4.20 -23.91 0.31
N HIS A 259 4.06 -24.67 1.39
CA HIS A 259 4.21 -24.18 2.76
C HIS A 259 3.35 -22.94 3.08
N MET A 260 2.12 -22.90 2.56
CA MET A 260 1.19 -21.79 2.80
C MET A 260 0.89 -21.64 4.30
N GLN A 261 1.06 -20.42 4.81
CA GLN A 261 0.78 -20.04 6.18
C GLN A 261 -0.04 -18.76 6.21
N GLY A 262 -0.95 -18.64 7.18
CA GLY A 262 -1.77 -17.46 7.39
C GLY A 262 -1.67 -16.98 8.83
N VAL A 263 -1.47 -15.67 9.01
CA VAL A 263 -1.44 -15.02 10.32
C VAL A 263 -2.44 -13.87 10.33
N GLU A 264 -3.15 -13.69 11.45
CA GLU A 264 -3.97 -12.50 11.72
C GLU A 264 -3.24 -11.59 12.71
N ASN A 265 -2.88 -10.39 12.27
CA ASN A 265 -2.29 -9.35 13.11
C ASN A 265 -3.42 -8.49 13.67
N GLN A 266 -3.61 -8.52 14.99
CA GLN A 266 -4.69 -7.78 15.66
C GLN A 266 -4.29 -6.33 15.93
N PHE A 267 -5.21 -5.39 15.67
CA PHE A 267 -5.04 -4.01 16.07
C PHE A 267 -5.40 -3.86 17.54
N VAL A 268 -4.40 -3.59 18.36
CA VAL A 268 -4.58 -3.30 19.78
C VAL A 268 -4.43 -1.79 19.94
N PRO A 269 -5.53 -1.05 20.24
CA PRO A 269 -5.41 0.37 20.54
C PRO A 269 -4.47 0.56 21.73
N THR A 270 -3.41 1.34 21.56
CA THR A 270 -2.59 1.77 22.69
C THR A 270 -3.48 2.55 23.63
N ARG A 271 -3.65 2.07 24.87
CA ARG A 271 -4.29 2.86 25.93
C ARG A 271 -3.46 4.13 26.09
N GLY A 272 -4.07 5.27 25.82
CA GLY A 272 -3.49 6.59 26.10
C GLY A 272 -3.29 6.80 27.60
#